data_AF-A0A8T4R6A7-F1
#
_entry.id   AF-A0A8T4R6A7-F1
#
_cell.length_a   1.000
_cell.length_b   1.000
_cell.length_c   1.000
_cell.angle_alpha   90.00
_cell.angle_beta   90.00
_cell.angle_gamma   90.00
#
_symmetry.space_group_name_H-M   'P 1'
#
loop_
_entity.id
_entity.type
_entity.pdbx_description
1 polymer ?
#
loop_
_entity_poly.entity_id
_entity_poly.type
_entity_poly.pdbx_seq_one_letter_code
_entity_poly.pdbx_strand_id
1 'polypeptide(L)'
;MEDNLKLAVKFTEKVKTFNEILQVILFGSVSRGEDTPASDIDLAIVHNSPDSSSLLKKISVIKPEKVQVTLVKLDDFPKETELVGALSGEGLLLYGKPIQFSIDKTKLQSYLLISYSLSKLSQTEKMKVKRALYGSISRFASGKKVYISEAKGLIKEPGISKINKGVLLIERKKATKVINLLKSMKVAYKEYPFWGY
;
A
#
# COMPACT_ATOMS: atom_id res chain seq x y z
N MET A 1 31.20 17.00 -9.43
CA MET A 1 30.31 15.86 -9.71
C MET A 1 30.10 14.97 -8.48
N GLU A 2 30.95 13.98 -8.18
CA GLU A 2 30.62 13.01 -7.09
C GLU A 2 30.59 13.64 -5.68
N ASP A 3 31.41 14.67 -5.44
CA ASP A 3 31.54 15.29 -4.11
C ASP A 3 30.34 16.14 -3.70
N ASN A 4 29.70 16.85 -4.62
CA ASN A 4 28.52 17.67 -4.33
C ASN A 4 27.31 16.78 -4.02
N LEU A 5 27.12 15.71 -4.78
CA LEU A 5 26.08 14.71 -4.47
C LEU A 5 26.34 14.03 -3.13
N LYS A 6 27.59 13.64 -2.84
CA LYS A 6 27.97 13.08 -1.52
C LYS A 6 27.69 14.07 -0.38
N LEU A 7 27.94 15.36 -0.59
CA LEU A 7 27.62 16.40 0.40
C LEU A 7 26.11 16.55 0.60
N ALA A 8 25.32 16.54 -0.48
CA ALA A 8 23.86 16.59 -0.43
C ALA A 8 23.28 15.39 0.36
N VAL A 9 23.77 14.18 0.09
CA VAL A 9 23.38 12.97 0.81
C VAL A 9 23.77 13.06 2.28
N LYS A 10 25.02 13.47 2.59
CA LYS A 10 25.49 13.62 3.98
C LYS A 10 24.69 14.66 4.76
N PHE A 11 24.28 15.76 4.12
CA PHE A 11 23.42 16.74 4.74
C PHE A 11 22.00 16.18 4.95
N THR A 12 21.45 15.47 3.96
CA THR A 12 20.16 14.78 4.07
C THR A 12 20.13 13.81 5.26
N GLU A 13 21.20 13.08 5.52
CA GLU A 13 21.33 12.18 6.68
C GLU A 13 21.21 12.90 8.03
N LYS A 14 21.67 14.15 8.13
CA LYS A 14 21.51 14.98 9.34
C LYS A 14 20.11 15.57 9.44
N VAL A 15 19.54 15.96 8.31
CA VAL A 15 18.23 16.62 8.24
C VAL A 15 17.09 15.62 8.49
N LYS A 16 17.19 14.38 7.98
CA LYS A 16 16.12 13.38 8.12
C LYS A 16 15.80 13.00 9.57
N THR A 17 16.64 13.37 10.54
CA THR A 17 16.38 13.13 11.97
C THR A 17 15.29 14.03 12.54
N PHE A 18 14.90 15.11 11.85
CA PHE A 18 13.75 15.93 12.23
C PHE A 18 12.45 15.22 11.85
N ASN A 19 11.59 14.97 12.83
CA ASN A 19 10.35 14.21 12.65
C ASN A 19 9.35 14.91 11.73
N GLU A 20 9.44 16.22 11.61
CA GLU A 20 8.56 17.06 10.80
C GLU A 20 8.90 17.00 9.30
N ILE A 21 10.07 16.48 8.95
CA ILE A 21 10.53 16.40 7.57
C ILE A 21 9.95 15.16 6.91
N LEU A 22 9.27 15.38 5.79
CA LEU A 22 8.60 14.36 5.01
C LEU A 22 9.46 13.90 3.85
N GLN A 23 10.07 14.84 3.12
CA GLN A 23 10.88 14.55 1.95
C GLN A 23 12.04 15.54 1.83
N VAL A 24 13.15 15.08 1.24
CA VAL A 24 14.28 15.91 0.81
C VAL A 24 14.56 15.56 -0.64
N ILE A 25 14.50 16.57 -1.51
CA ILE A 25 14.64 16.42 -2.96
C ILE A 25 15.78 17.33 -3.41
N LEU A 26 16.76 16.77 -4.09
CA LEU A 26 17.83 17.50 -4.75
C LEU A 26 17.38 17.94 -6.13
N PHE A 27 17.65 19.18 -6.49
CA PHE A 27 17.35 19.70 -7.82
C PHE A 27 18.45 20.62 -8.32
N GLY A 28 18.27 21.18 -9.52
CA GLY A 28 19.25 22.09 -10.13
C GLY A 28 20.44 21.34 -10.76
N SER A 29 21.57 22.04 -10.86
CA SER A 29 22.73 21.55 -11.63
C SER A 29 23.27 20.20 -11.14
N VAL A 30 23.22 19.95 -9.83
CA VAL A 30 23.71 18.71 -9.22
C VAL A 30 22.83 17.51 -9.57
N SER A 31 21.50 17.68 -9.62
CA SER A 31 20.61 16.58 -10.01
C SER A 31 20.70 16.25 -11.50
N ARG A 32 21.01 17.25 -12.34
CA ARG A 32 21.30 17.05 -13.78
C ARG A 32 22.68 16.48 -14.08
N GLY A 33 23.61 16.49 -13.12
CA GLY A 33 25.02 16.11 -13.35
C GLY A 33 25.84 17.16 -14.10
N GLU A 34 25.39 18.41 -14.11
CA GLU A 34 26.04 19.56 -14.75
C GLU A 34 26.84 20.40 -13.73
N ASP A 35 27.00 19.91 -12.50
CA ASP A 35 27.66 20.63 -11.42
C ASP A 35 29.18 20.70 -11.60
N THR A 36 29.71 21.87 -11.23
CA THR A 36 31.15 22.09 -11.07
C THR A 36 31.51 22.04 -9.57
N PRO A 37 32.79 21.90 -9.21
CA PRO A 37 33.20 21.98 -7.80
C PRO A 37 32.79 23.29 -7.10
N ALA A 38 32.51 24.37 -7.84
CA ALA A 38 32.06 25.65 -7.29
C ALA A 38 30.53 25.80 -7.23
N SER A 39 29.77 24.86 -7.80
CA SER A 39 28.31 24.93 -7.86
C SER A 39 27.67 24.83 -6.47
N ASP A 40 26.60 25.59 -6.28
CA ASP A 40 25.69 25.44 -5.14
C ASP A 40 24.85 24.16 -5.28
N ILE A 41 24.35 23.67 -4.14
CA ILE A 41 23.55 22.45 -4.01
C ILE A 41 22.15 22.85 -3.59
N ASP A 42 21.18 22.76 -4.50
CA ASP A 42 19.80 23.15 -4.25
C ASP A 42 18.96 21.98 -3.71
N LEU A 43 18.41 22.15 -2.51
CA LEU A 43 17.57 21.15 -1.85
C LEU A 43 16.19 21.70 -1.52
N ALA A 44 15.15 20.98 -1.91
CA ALA A 44 13.79 21.19 -1.46
C ALA A 44 13.52 20.27 -0.26
N ILE A 45 13.12 20.86 0.86
CA ILE A 45 12.75 20.12 2.07
C ILE A 45 11.25 20.28 2.29
N VAL A 46 10.51 19.20 2.07
CA VAL A 46 9.06 19.17 2.30
C VAL A 46 8.80 18.75 3.74
N HIS A 47 8.02 19.52 4.47
CA HIS A 47 7.73 19.29 5.88
C HIS A 47 6.24 19.47 6.23
N ASN A 48 5.85 18.98 7.40
CA ASN A 48 4.54 19.26 8.01
C ASN A 48 4.63 19.95 9.38
N SER A 49 5.79 20.50 9.74
CA SER A 49 5.95 21.30 10.96
C SER A 49 4.88 22.41 11.04
N PRO A 50 4.23 22.60 12.21
CA PRO A 50 3.36 23.74 12.44
C PRO A 50 4.14 25.07 12.48
N ASP A 51 5.43 25.02 12.83
CA ASP A 51 6.33 26.18 12.88
C ASP A 51 7.49 25.98 11.89
N SER A 52 7.34 26.54 10.70
CA SER A 52 8.37 26.51 9.64
C SER A 52 9.61 27.32 10.03
N SER A 53 9.44 28.42 10.76
CA SER A 53 10.55 29.33 11.11
C SER A 53 11.51 28.69 12.10
N SER A 54 11.00 28.00 13.12
CA SER A 54 11.83 27.24 14.06
C SER A 54 12.56 26.08 13.37
N LEU A 55 11.87 25.35 12.48
CA LEU A 55 12.48 24.28 11.69
C LEU A 55 13.61 24.83 10.79
N LEU A 56 13.38 25.95 10.11
CA LEU A 56 14.39 26.61 9.27
C LEU A 56 15.62 26.99 10.09
N LYS A 57 15.45 27.58 11.28
CA LYS A 57 16.58 27.92 12.17
C LYS A 57 17.42 26.69 12.53
N LYS A 58 16.77 25.57 12.88
CA LYS A 58 17.46 24.30 13.21
C LYS A 58 18.25 23.78 12.02
N ILE A 59 17.66 23.80 10.82
CA ILE A 59 18.31 23.35 9.59
C ILE A 59 19.49 24.26 9.24
N SER A 60 19.33 25.59 9.32
CA SER A 60 20.39 26.57 9.01
C SER A 60 21.63 26.41 9.88
N VAL A 61 21.50 26.00 11.15
CA VAL A 61 22.64 25.75 12.05
C VAL A 61 23.55 24.61 11.55
N ILE A 62 22.97 23.59 10.91
CA ILE A 62 23.70 22.42 10.42
C ILE A 62 23.97 22.46 8.91
N LYS A 63 23.48 23.50 8.22
CA LYS A 63 23.55 23.70 6.77
C LYS A 63 24.99 24.01 6.34
N PRO A 64 25.59 23.20 5.45
CA PRO A 64 26.84 23.57 4.80
C PRO A 64 26.66 24.85 3.97
N GLU A 65 27.74 25.61 3.80
CA GLU A 65 27.71 26.89 3.08
C GLU A 65 27.15 26.75 1.65
N LYS A 66 27.65 25.77 0.89
CA LYS A 66 27.23 25.45 -0.49
C LYS A 66 25.80 24.93 -0.65
N VAL A 67 25.13 24.58 0.44
CA VAL A 67 23.79 23.99 0.36
C VAL A 67 22.75 25.09 0.46
N GLN A 68 21.94 25.28 -0.57
CA GLN A 68 20.77 26.13 -0.55
C GLN A 68 19.54 25.29 -0.22
N VAL A 69 18.71 25.80 0.69
CA VAL A 69 17.53 25.08 1.20
C VAL A 69 16.28 25.88 0.91
N THR A 70 15.37 25.29 0.14
CA THR A 70 13.99 25.74 -0.02
C THR A 70 13.11 24.89 0.89
N LEU A 71 12.66 25.48 1.99
CA LEU A 71 11.77 24.83 2.95
C LEU A 71 10.31 25.03 2.54
N VAL A 72 9.58 23.94 2.31
CA VAL A 72 8.20 23.99 1.81
C VAL A 72 7.27 23.17 2.68
N LYS A 73 6.15 23.77 3.08
CA LYS A 73 5.10 23.08 3.80
C LYS A 73 4.28 22.23 2.83
N LEU A 74 3.93 21.00 3.21
CA LEU A 74 3.20 20.06 2.36
C LEU A 74 1.93 20.68 1.73
N ASP A 75 1.17 21.44 2.52
CA ASP A 75 -0.10 22.05 2.07
C ASP A 75 0.10 23.17 1.04
N ASP A 76 1.30 23.76 1.00
CA ASP A 76 1.66 24.86 0.12
C ASP A 76 2.48 24.39 -1.09
N PHE A 77 3.01 23.17 -1.04
CA PHE A 77 3.83 22.59 -2.10
C PHE A 77 3.19 22.66 -3.50
N PRO A 78 1.88 22.41 -3.70
CA PRO A 78 1.26 22.54 -5.03
C PRO A 78 1.16 23.98 -5.54
N LYS A 79 1.32 24.99 -4.66
CA LYS A 79 1.23 26.42 -5.02
C LYS A 79 2.57 26.98 -5.47
N GLU A 80 3.68 26.31 -5.13
CA GLU A 80 5.04 26.68 -5.51
C GLU A 80 5.34 26.25 -6.96
N THR A 81 4.69 26.88 -7.94
CA THR A 81 4.70 26.45 -9.35
C THR A 81 6.10 26.35 -9.95
N GLU A 82 7.00 27.28 -9.62
CA GLU A 82 8.40 27.28 -10.09
C GLU A 82 9.17 26.08 -9.53
N LEU A 83 9.03 25.83 -8.22
CA LEU A 83 9.67 24.69 -7.57
C LEU A 83 9.08 23.38 -8.09
N VAL A 84 7.76 23.27 -8.20
CA VAL A 84 7.10 22.08 -8.76
C VAL A 84 7.59 21.82 -10.18
N GLY A 85 7.74 22.86 -11.01
CA GLY A 85 8.32 22.76 -12.34
C GLY A 85 9.74 22.17 -12.30
N ALA A 86 10.63 22.78 -11.50
CA ALA A 86 12.02 22.33 -11.35
C ALA A 86 12.13 20.88 -10.84
N LEU A 87 11.30 20.51 -9.86
CA LEU A 87 11.28 19.16 -9.29
C LEU A 87 10.69 18.13 -10.25
N SER A 88 9.70 18.51 -11.07
CA SER A 88 9.01 17.59 -11.99
C SER A 88 9.87 17.12 -13.15
N GLY A 89 10.81 17.95 -13.61
CA GLY A 89 11.71 17.60 -14.71
C GLY A 89 12.90 16.76 -14.27
N GLU A 90 13.52 17.12 -13.13
CA GLU A 90 14.91 16.74 -12.83
C GLU A 90 15.19 16.54 -11.34
N GLY A 91 14.16 16.48 -10.49
CA GLY A 91 14.33 16.30 -9.05
C GLY A 91 14.78 14.88 -8.68
N LEU A 92 15.86 14.77 -7.89
CA LEU A 92 16.33 13.51 -7.32
C LEU A 92 15.88 13.40 -5.85
N LEU A 93 15.01 12.44 -5.57
CA LEU A 93 14.57 12.15 -4.20
C LEU A 93 15.71 11.55 -3.37
N LEU A 94 16.21 12.29 -2.38
CA LEU A 94 17.26 11.83 -1.47
C LEU A 94 16.69 11.17 -0.21
N TYR A 95 15.51 11.60 0.24
CA TYR A 95 14.80 11.03 1.38
C TYR A 95 13.30 11.22 1.24
N GLY A 96 12.52 10.23 1.68
CA GLY A 96 11.07 10.32 1.80
C GLY A 96 10.53 9.39 2.86
N LYS A 97 9.60 9.87 3.69
CA LYS A 97 8.86 9.01 4.61
C LYS A 97 7.86 8.14 3.82
N PRO A 98 7.78 6.84 4.11
CA PRO A 98 6.76 6.01 3.51
C PRO A 98 5.38 6.53 3.92
N ILE A 99 4.50 6.74 2.95
CA ILE A 99 3.10 7.09 3.20
C ILE A 99 2.44 5.85 3.82
N GLN A 100 2.41 5.78 5.14
CA GLN A 100 1.62 4.76 5.85
C GLN A 100 0.21 5.29 6.05
N PHE A 101 -0.71 4.87 5.17
CA PHE A 101 -2.14 4.99 5.44
C PHE A 101 -2.46 4.10 6.65
N SER A 102 -2.47 4.69 7.84
CA SER A 102 -2.94 4.00 9.05
C SER A 102 -4.45 3.88 8.97
N ILE A 103 -4.93 2.84 8.30
CA ILE A 103 -6.35 2.45 8.34
C ILE A 103 -6.76 2.17 9.79
N ASP A 104 -5.83 1.85 10.69
CA ASP A 104 -6.04 1.55 12.11
C ASP A 104 -6.82 2.62 12.90
N LYS A 105 -6.84 3.89 12.45
CA LYS A 105 -7.67 4.94 13.08
C LYS A 105 -9.13 4.92 12.61
N THR A 106 -9.44 4.14 11.59
CA THR A 106 -10.79 3.88 11.10
C THR A 106 -11.11 2.42 11.39
N LYS A 107 -12.26 2.09 11.99
CA LYS A 107 -12.70 0.68 12.15
C LYS A 107 -13.01 0.00 10.79
N LEU A 108 -12.60 0.61 9.67
CA LEU A 108 -12.94 0.24 8.31
C LEU A 108 -12.13 -0.99 7.90
N GLN A 109 -12.79 -2.12 7.77
CA GLN A 109 -12.21 -3.34 7.25
C GLN A 109 -12.49 -3.48 5.76
N SER A 110 -11.46 -3.92 5.02
CA SER A 110 -11.58 -4.18 3.59
C SER A 110 -12.11 -5.58 3.35
N TYR A 111 -13.22 -5.67 2.63
CA TYR A 111 -13.86 -6.90 2.21
C TYR A 111 -13.94 -7.00 0.68
N LEU A 112 -14.23 -8.20 0.22
CA LEU A 112 -14.61 -8.51 -1.15
C LEU A 112 -15.95 -9.25 -1.11
N LEU A 113 -16.94 -8.67 -1.77
CA LEU A 113 -18.17 -9.37 -2.09
C LEU A 113 -17.94 -10.15 -3.39
N ILE A 114 -17.96 -11.47 -3.31
CA ILE A 114 -17.77 -12.36 -4.46
C ILE A 114 -19.13 -12.93 -4.85
N SER A 115 -19.58 -12.57 -6.06
CA SER A 115 -20.74 -13.20 -6.70
C SER A 115 -20.27 -14.27 -7.68
N TYR A 116 -20.75 -15.50 -7.55
CA TYR A 116 -20.35 -16.63 -8.39
C TYR A 116 -21.57 -17.38 -8.95
N SER A 117 -21.44 -17.90 -10.16
CA SER A 117 -22.48 -18.66 -10.85
C SER A 117 -22.02 -20.07 -11.17
N LEU A 118 -22.86 -21.03 -10.82
CA LEU A 118 -22.67 -22.44 -11.16
C LEU A 118 -23.40 -22.83 -12.45
N SER A 119 -24.08 -21.90 -13.14
CA SER A 119 -25.01 -22.22 -14.24
C SER A 119 -24.35 -22.99 -15.39
N LYS A 120 -23.09 -22.66 -15.71
CA LYS A 120 -22.32 -23.26 -16.81
C LYS A 120 -21.65 -24.59 -16.47
N LEU A 121 -21.78 -25.06 -15.24
CA LEU A 121 -21.14 -26.30 -14.78
C LEU A 121 -22.08 -27.50 -14.90
N SER A 122 -21.51 -28.67 -15.17
CA SER A 122 -22.21 -29.96 -15.08
C SER A 122 -22.65 -30.25 -13.64
N GLN A 123 -23.60 -31.15 -13.46
CA GLN A 123 -24.09 -31.49 -12.11
C GLN A 123 -22.97 -32.02 -11.21
N THR A 124 -22.05 -32.82 -11.74
CA THR A 124 -20.90 -33.34 -10.99
C THR A 124 -19.96 -32.21 -10.54
N GLU A 125 -19.67 -31.25 -11.41
CA GLU A 125 -18.83 -30.09 -11.08
C GLU A 125 -19.52 -29.16 -10.07
N LYS A 126 -20.83 -28.92 -10.22
CA LYS A 126 -21.64 -28.19 -9.24
C LYS A 126 -21.51 -28.79 -7.84
N MET A 127 -21.54 -30.12 -7.75
CA MET A 127 -21.39 -30.82 -6.47
C MET A 127 -19.98 -30.70 -5.91
N LYS A 128 -18.92 -30.77 -6.74
CA LYS A 128 -17.54 -30.52 -6.30
C LYS A 128 -17.37 -29.13 -5.70
N VAL A 129 -17.87 -28.09 -6.38
CA VAL A 129 -17.81 -26.70 -5.88
C VAL A 129 -18.58 -26.55 -4.57
N LYS A 130 -19.79 -27.13 -4.48
CA LYS A 130 -20.57 -27.10 -3.24
C LYS A 130 -19.83 -27.75 -2.07
N ARG A 131 -19.23 -28.92 -2.29
CA ARG A 131 -18.46 -29.62 -1.25
C ARG A 131 -17.25 -28.82 -0.80
N ALA A 132 -16.53 -28.18 -1.71
CA ALA A 132 -15.36 -27.37 -1.36
C ALA A 132 -15.71 -26.08 -0.61
N LEU A 133 -16.80 -25.40 -1.00
CA LEU A 133 -17.23 -24.16 -0.35
C LEU A 133 -17.94 -24.40 0.99
N TYR A 134 -18.87 -25.37 1.04
CA TYR A 134 -19.77 -25.58 2.17
C TYR A 134 -19.40 -26.77 3.04
N GLY A 135 -18.51 -27.64 2.57
CA GLY A 135 -18.16 -28.89 3.23
C GLY A 135 -19.07 -30.05 2.81
N SER A 136 -18.86 -31.20 3.43
CA SER A 136 -19.67 -32.39 3.20
C SER A 136 -19.71 -33.27 4.43
N ILE A 137 -20.88 -33.85 4.70
CA ILE A 137 -21.04 -34.91 5.70
C ILE A 137 -21.39 -36.19 4.95
N SER A 138 -20.61 -37.24 5.17
CA SER A 138 -20.85 -38.56 4.61
C SER A 138 -21.10 -39.55 5.74
N ARG A 139 -22.11 -40.41 5.59
CA ARG A 139 -22.37 -41.52 6.52
C ARG A 139 -22.15 -42.83 5.80
N PHE A 140 -21.38 -43.74 6.38
CA PHE A 140 -21.21 -45.09 5.85
C PHE A 140 -21.42 -46.13 6.94
N ALA A 141 -22.16 -47.18 6.59
CA ALA A 141 -22.38 -48.32 7.46
C ALA A 141 -21.27 -49.34 7.21
N SER A 142 -20.65 -49.84 8.28
CA SER A 142 -19.76 -51.00 8.25
C SER A 142 -20.23 -51.97 9.32
N GLY A 143 -20.88 -53.06 8.87
CA GLY A 143 -21.61 -53.98 9.74
C GLY A 143 -22.76 -53.29 10.47
N LYS A 144 -22.82 -53.43 11.80
CA LYS A 144 -23.84 -52.78 12.66
C LYS A 144 -23.49 -51.35 13.07
N LYS A 145 -22.33 -50.81 12.67
CA LYS A 145 -21.85 -49.48 13.08
C LYS A 145 -21.99 -48.48 11.93
N VAL A 146 -22.47 -47.27 12.25
CA VAL A 146 -22.54 -46.13 11.32
C VAL A 146 -21.42 -45.15 11.64
N TYR A 147 -20.59 -44.84 10.66
CA TYR A 147 -19.49 -43.88 10.74
C TYR A 147 -19.88 -42.59 10.03
N ILE A 148 -19.49 -41.44 10.59
CA ILE A 148 -19.73 -40.11 10.03
C ILE A 148 -18.38 -39.47 9.71
N SER A 149 -18.19 -39.05 8.47
CA SER A 149 -17.03 -38.28 8.02
C SER A 149 -17.46 -36.87 7.64
N GLU A 150 -16.85 -35.85 8.24
CA GLU A 150 -17.11 -34.44 7.94
C GLU A 150 -15.88 -33.79 7.31
N ALA A 151 -16.08 -33.14 6.16
CA ALA A 151 -15.10 -32.27 5.53
C ALA A 151 -15.54 -30.81 5.69
N LYS A 152 -14.68 -29.97 6.27
CA LYS A 152 -14.94 -28.53 6.43
C LYS A 152 -14.83 -27.80 5.09
N GLY A 153 -15.82 -26.98 4.77
CA GLY A 153 -15.78 -26.07 3.62
C GLY A 153 -15.20 -24.72 3.96
N LEU A 154 -14.72 -23.98 2.95
CA LEU A 154 -14.10 -22.66 3.12
C LEU A 154 -15.00 -21.65 3.84
N ILE A 155 -16.33 -21.74 3.70
CA ILE A 155 -17.27 -20.81 4.35
C ILE A 155 -17.27 -20.92 5.89
N LYS A 156 -16.67 -21.99 6.44
CA LYS A 156 -16.51 -22.13 7.90
C LYS A 156 -15.25 -21.44 8.43
N GLU A 157 -14.38 -20.91 7.57
CA GLU A 157 -13.19 -20.19 8.01
C GLU A 157 -13.56 -18.76 8.47
N PRO A 158 -12.93 -18.26 9.55
CA PRO A 158 -13.12 -16.88 9.99
C PRO A 158 -12.80 -15.88 8.87
N GLY A 159 -13.64 -14.85 8.75
CA GLY A 159 -13.53 -13.84 7.71
C GLY A 159 -14.18 -14.23 6.37
N ILE A 160 -14.92 -15.34 6.30
CA ILE A 160 -15.74 -15.72 5.15
C ILE A 160 -17.20 -15.88 5.60
N SER A 161 -18.07 -15.02 5.08
CA SER A 161 -19.50 -15.01 5.39
C SER A 161 -20.32 -15.25 4.14
N LYS A 162 -21.28 -16.17 4.20
CA LYS A 162 -22.26 -16.34 3.12
C LYS A 162 -23.37 -15.31 3.27
N ILE A 163 -23.54 -14.47 2.26
CA ILE A 163 -24.65 -13.49 2.23
C ILE A 163 -25.87 -14.08 1.56
N ASN A 164 -25.69 -14.76 0.42
CA ASN A 164 -26.78 -15.41 -0.31
C ASN A 164 -26.27 -16.63 -1.09
N LYS A 165 -27.16 -17.35 -1.77
CA LYS A 165 -26.79 -18.34 -2.80
C LYS A 165 -25.94 -17.63 -3.85
N GLY A 166 -24.71 -18.12 -4.05
CA GLY A 166 -23.81 -17.52 -5.03
C GLY A 166 -23.15 -16.22 -4.57
N VAL A 167 -23.33 -15.74 -3.33
CA VAL A 167 -22.75 -14.48 -2.87
C VAL A 167 -22.06 -14.67 -1.52
N LEU A 168 -20.77 -14.35 -1.47
CA LEU A 168 -19.91 -14.42 -0.30
C LEU A 168 -19.36 -13.03 0.03
N LEU A 169 -19.31 -12.66 1.29
CA LEU A 169 -18.57 -11.51 1.81
C LEU A 169 -17.31 -12.04 2.50
N ILE A 170 -16.14 -11.55 2.08
CA ILE A 170 -14.87 -12.13 2.48
C ILE A 170 -13.91 -11.03 2.88
N GLU A 171 -13.27 -11.14 4.04
CA GLU A 171 -12.15 -10.26 4.40
C GLU A 171 -11.09 -10.31 3.30
N ARG A 172 -10.63 -9.15 2.81
CA ARG A 172 -9.78 -9.08 1.62
C ARG A 172 -8.52 -9.94 1.73
N LYS A 173 -7.93 -10.05 2.93
CA LYS A 173 -6.76 -10.91 3.23
C LYS A 173 -7.03 -12.42 3.05
N LYS A 174 -8.30 -12.86 3.04
CA LYS A 174 -8.72 -14.26 2.85
C LYS A 174 -9.27 -14.55 1.45
N ALA A 175 -9.61 -13.52 0.68
CA ALA A 175 -10.29 -13.65 -0.60
C ALA A 175 -9.50 -14.49 -1.63
N THR A 176 -8.17 -14.38 -1.64
CA THR A 176 -7.29 -15.12 -2.57
C THR A 176 -7.56 -16.62 -2.55
N LYS A 177 -7.80 -17.19 -1.36
CA LYS A 177 -8.07 -18.64 -1.21
C LYS A 177 -9.36 -19.05 -1.91
N VAL A 178 -10.43 -18.28 -1.75
CA VAL A 178 -11.73 -18.54 -2.37
C VAL A 178 -11.68 -18.30 -3.87
N ILE A 179 -11.02 -17.21 -4.31
CA ILE A 179 -10.83 -16.90 -5.72
C ILE A 179 -10.06 -18.02 -6.43
N ASN A 180 -8.98 -18.52 -5.84
CA ASN A 180 -8.19 -19.61 -6.40
C ASN A 180 -9.01 -20.90 -6.51
N LEU A 181 -9.84 -21.22 -5.52
CA LEU A 181 -10.78 -22.33 -5.59
C LEU A 181 -11.73 -22.19 -6.79
N LEU A 182 -12.41 -21.04 -6.91
CA LEU A 182 -13.37 -20.77 -7.99
C LEU A 182 -12.70 -20.86 -9.37
N LYS A 183 -11.50 -20.28 -9.51
CA LYS A 183 -10.68 -20.37 -10.74
C LYS A 183 -10.32 -21.82 -11.08
N SER A 184 -9.81 -22.59 -10.12
CA SER A 184 -9.40 -23.99 -10.33
C SER A 184 -10.57 -24.88 -10.79
N MET A 185 -11.79 -24.55 -10.36
CA MET A 185 -13.02 -25.26 -10.71
C MET A 185 -13.78 -24.62 -11.87
N LYS A 186 -13.17 -23.67 -12.59
CA LYS A 186 -13.74 -22.96 -13.74
C LYS A 186 -15.12 -22.33 -13.46
N VAL A 187 -15.33 -21.87 -12.22
CA VAL A 187 -16.56 -21.19 -11.80
C VAL A 187 -16.49 -19.74 -12.28
N ALA A 188 -17.55 -19.25 -12.94
CA ALA A 188 -17.65 -17.84 -13.29
C ALA A 188 -17.97 -17.01 -12.04
N TYR A 189 -17.24 -15.91 -11.83
CA TYR A 189 -17.44 -15.05 -10.67
C TYR A 189 -17.13 -13.58 -10.97
N LYS A 190 -17.60 -12.68 -10.10
CA LYS A 190 -17.35 -11.24 -10.10
C LYS A 190 -16.92 -10.81 -8.70
N GLU A 191 -16.00 -9.86 -8.65
CA GLU A 191 -15.46 -9.29 -7.41
C GLU A 191 -15.98 -7.85 -7.26
N TYR A 192 -16.53 -7.54 -6.09
CA TYR A 192 -16.95 -6.19 -5.74
C TYR A 192 -16.21 -5.78 -4.46
N PRO A 193 -15.28 -4.81 -4.53
CA PRO A 193 -14.67 -4.22 -3.35
C PRO A 193 -15.74 -3.65 -2.42
N PHE A 194 -15.67 -3.98 -1.14
CA PHE A 194 -16.58 -3.48 -0.11
C PHE A 194 -15.76 -3.01 1.09
N TRP A 195 -16.16 -1.89 1.68
CA TRP A 195 -15.57 -1.37 2.91
C TRP A 195 -16.67 -1.27 3.94
N GLY A 196 -16.44 -1.87 5.11
CA GLY A 196 -17.42 -1.93 6.20
C GLY A 196 -16.75 -1.86 7.55
N TYR A 197 -17.52 -1.51 8.58
CA TYR A 197 -17.06 -1.45 9.97
C TYR A 197 -17.27 -2.78 10.70
#